data_AF-A0AAV5WWP6-F1
#
_entry.id   AF-A0AAV5WWP6-F1
#
_cell.length_a   1.000
_cell.length_b   1.000
_cell.length_c   1.000
_cell.angle_alpha   90.00
_cell.angle_beta   90.00
_cell.angle_gamma   90.00
#
_symmetry.space_group_name_H-M   'P 1'
#
loop_
_entity.id
_entity.type
_entity.pdbx_description
1 polymer ?
#
loop_
_entity_poly.entity_id
_entity_poly.type
_entity_poly.pdbx_seq_one_letter_code
_entity_poly.pdbx_strand_id
1 'polypeptide(L)'
;QCDLSNIMSKIYERNRPRIDHCAALEKPYANVHDDRLLRDLTWSDPTISLKGITFNTDRRNSMKFGEDAFIHGMENIGCEFMIRDHQV
;
A
#
# COMPACT_ATOMS: atom_id res chain seq x y z
N GLN A 1 -34.11 9.08 24.01
CA GLN A 1 -33.27 8.44 22.97
C GLN A 1 -32.00 9.27 22.84
N CYS A 2 -30.83 8.66 23.02
CA CYS A 2 -29.55 9.35 22.83
C CYS A 2 -29.31 9.47 21.32
N ASP A 3 -29.26 10.69 20.79
CA ASP A 3 -29.04 10.92 19.37
C ASP A 3 -27.55 10.71 19.03
N LEU A 4 -27.22 9.45 18.72
CA LEU A 4 -25.87 9.01 18.37
C LEU A 4 -25.30 9.78 17.17
N SER A 5 -26.14 10.29 16.26
CA SER A 5 -25.67 11.07 15.11
C SER A 5 -25.02 12.38 15.53
N ASN A 6 -25.60 13.04 16.52
CA ASN A 6 -25.14 14.31 17.06
C ASN A 6 -23.86 14.14 17.91
N ILE A 7 -23.72 13.01 18.60
CA ILE A 7 -22.49 12.66 19.33
C ILE A 7 -21.35 12.34 18.35
N MET A 8 -21.61 11.53 17.33
CA MET A 8 -20.60 11.16 16.33
C MET A 8 -20.12 12.36 15.53
N SER A 9 -21.03 13.27 15.16
CA SER A 9 -20.67 14.52 14.48
C SER A 9 -19.75 15.40 15.34
N LYS A 10 -20.06 15.56 16.64
CA LYS A 10 -19.21 16.33 17.57
C LYS A 10 -17.85 15.68 17.82
N ILE A 11 -17.78 14.35 17.87
CA ILE A 11 -16.50 13.62 17.97
C ILE A 11 -15.67 13.84 16.70
N TYR A 12 -16.31 13.77 15.53
CA TYR A 12 -15.64 13.97 14.24
C TYR A 12 -15.13 15.42 14.09
N GLU A 13 -15.91 16.42 14.51
CA GLU A 13 -15.47 17.83 14.50
C GLU A 13 -14.33 18.08 15.49
N ARG A 14 -14.38 17.48 16.69
CA ARG A 14 -13.36 17.63 17.72
C ARG A 14 -12.03 16.97 17.34
N ASN A 15 -12.10 15.84 16.62
CA ASN A 15 -10.93 15.08 16.19
C ASN A 15 -10.59 15.29 14.71
N ARG A 16 -11.21 16.29 14.05
CA ARG A 16 -10.90 16.62 12.66
C ARG A 16 -9.41 16.94 12.58
N PRO A 17 -8.59 16.13 11.91
CA PRO A 17 -7.17 16.41 11.78
C PRO A 17 -7.05 17.75 11.07
N ARG A 18 -6.51 18.74 11.77
CA ARG A 18 -6.21 20.01 11.15
C ARG A 18 -5.02 19.79 10.21
N ILE A 19 -5.06 20.43 9.04
CA ILE A 19 -4.06 20.22 7.97
C ILE A 19 -2.64 20.55 8.48
N ASP A 20 -2.51 21.51 9.40
CA ASP A 20 -1.27 21.86 10.10
C ASP A 20 -0.73 20.72 10.98
N HIS A 21 -1.60 19.95 11.64
CA HIS A 21 -1.23 18.80 12.45
C HIS A 21 -0.67 17.67 11.56
N CYS A 22 -1.28 17.42 10.39
CA CYS A 22 -0.77 16.45 9.43
C CYS A 22 0.57 16.89 8.80
N ALA A 23 0.79 18.19 8.63
CA ALA A 23 2.05 18.75 8.12
C ALA A 23 3.19 18.69 9.15
N ALA A 24 2.87 18.67 10.44
CA ALA A 24 3.83 18.54 11.54
C ALA A 24 4.23 17.09 11.84
N LEU A 25 3.53 16.10 11.28
CA LEU A 25 3.94 14.71 11.37
C LEU A 25 5.12 14.49 10.43
N GLU A 26 6.32 14.29 10.99
CA GLU A 26 7.40 13.67 10.25
C GLU A 26 6.92 12.28 9.81
N LYS A 27 6.59 12.16 8.52
CA LYS A 27 6.44 10.83 7.93
C LYS A 27 7.79 10.13 8.11
N PRO A 28 7.84 8.89 8.62
CA PRO A 28 9.07 8.12 8.57
C PRO A 28 9.43 7.94 7.10
N TYR A 29 10.27 8.82 6.58
CA TYR A 29 10.84 8.72 5.24
C TYR A 29 11.86 7.60 5.29
N ALA A 30 11.38 6.37 5.20
CA ALA A 30 12.25 5.27 4.85
C ALA A 30 12.69 5.51 3.40
N ASN A 31 13.99 5.65 3.19
CA ASN A 31 14.54 5.72 1.86
C ASN A 31 14.30 4.36 1.19
N VAL A 32 13.30 4.31 0.31
CA VAL A 32 12.91 3.13 -0.47
C VAL A 32 14.06 2.55 -1.29
N HIS A 33 15.16 3.28 -1.49
CA HIS A 33 16.34 2.75 -2.17
C HIS A 33 17.23 1.89 -1.27
N ASP A 34 17.16 2.09 0.05
CA ASP A 34 18.04 1.42 1.03
C ASP A 34 17.48 0.07 1.48
N ASP A 35 16.17 -0.16 1.29
CA ASP A 35 15.50 -1.42 1.64
C ASP A 35 14.85 -2.06 0.41
N ARG A 36 15.32 -3.25 0.05
CA ARG A 36 14.83 -4.03 -1.10
C ARG A 36 13.35 -4.40 -0.95
N LEU A 37 12.92 -4.79 0.25
CA LEU A 37 11.54 -5.19 0.49
C LEU A 37 10.62 -3.98 0.38
N LEU A 38 11.00 -2.85 0.99
CA LEU A 38 10.19 -1.63 0.95
C LEU A 38 10.01 -1.12 -0.49
N ARG A 39 11.07 -1.21 -1.29
CA ARG A 39 11.07 -0.91 -2.72
C ARG A 39 10.15 -1.83 -3.51
N ASP A 40 10.21 -3.12 -3.22
CA ASP A 40 9.41 -4.11 -3.92
C ASP A 40 7.92 -3.99 -3.53
N LEU A 41 7.63 -3.65 -2.27
CA LEU A 41 6.27 -3.38 -1.80
C LEU A 41 5.64 -2.16 -2.49
N THR A 42 6.45 -1.17 -2.85
CA THR A 42 5.98 0.13 -3.37
C THR A 42 5.97 0.20 -4.89
N TRP A 43 6.89 -0.49 -5.58
CA TRP A 43 7.12 -0.35 -7.01
C TRP A 43 6.97 -1.64 -7.83
N SER A 44 6.60 -2.76 -7.20
CA SER A 44 6.34 -3.98 -7.97
C SER A 44 5.07 -3.84 -8.80
N ASP A 45 4.98 -4.51 -9.95
CA ASP A 45 3.78 -4.47 -10.81
C ASP A 45 3.38 -5.89 -11.25
N PRO A 46 2.07 -6.22 -11.31
CA PRO A 46 1.61 -7.48 -11.86
C PRO A 46 1.79 -7.54 -13.38
N THR A 47 1.93 -8.73 -13.95
CA THR A 47 1.94 -8.96 -15.40
C THR A 47 1.35 -10.32 -15.75
N ILE A 48 0.24 -10.33 -16.49
CA ILE A 48 -0.51 -11.56 -16.83
C ILE A 48 0.31 -12.54 -17.69
N SER A 49 1.16 -12.02 -18.58
CA SER A 49 1.96 -12.84 -19.51
C SER A 49 3.26 -13.38 -18.91
N LEU A 50 3.53 -13.13 -17.63
CA LEU A 50 4.75 -13.53 -16.96
C LEU A 50 4.53 -14.80 -16.14
N LYS A 51 5.47 -15.74 -16.21
CA LYS A 51 5.61 -16.84 -15.25
C LYS A 51 6.75 -16.53 -14.29
N GLY A 52 6.48 -16.55 -12.99
CA GLY A 52 7.45 -16.22 -11.94
C GLY A 52 7.63 -14.72 -11.74
N ILE A 53 8.86 -14.30 -11.49
CA ILE A 53 9.22 -12.92 -11.15
C ILE A 53 10.38 -12.46 -12.05
N THR A 54 10.35 -11.23 -12.54
CA THR A 54 11.44 -10.62 -13.32
C THR A 54 11.66 -9.16 -12.93
N PHE A 55 12.74 -8.53 -13.39
CA PHE A 55 13.01 -7.12 -13.14
C PHE A 55 11.97 -6.21 -13.83
N ASN A 56 11.47 -5.20 -13.13
CA ASN A 56 10.50 -4.27 -13.69
C ASN A 56 11.20 -3.17 -14.52
N THR A 57 11.33 -3.42 -15.82
CA THR A 57 11.95 -2.50 -16.78
C THR A 57 11.19 -1.17 -16.94
N ASP A 58 9.88 -1.16 -16.69
CA ASP A 58 9.04 0.04 -16.89
C ASP A 58 9.28 1.05 -15.77
N ARG A 59 9.45 0.55 -14.54
CA ARG A 59 9.82 1.36 -13.36
C ARG A 59 11.33 1.53 -13.20
N ARG A 60 12.13 0.78 -13.97
CA ARG A 60 13.61 0.69 -13.89
C ARG A 60 14.09 0.34 -12.49
N ASN A 61 13.24 -0.32 -11.70
CA ASN A 61 13.45 -0.66 -10.30
C ASN A 61 12.40 -1.69 -9.89
N SER A 62 12.63 -2.42 -8.80
CA SER A 62 11.69 -3.43 -8.29
C SER A 62 11.43 -4.57 -9.30
N MET A 63 10.40 -5.37 -9.05
CA MET A 63 10.08 -6.61 -9.72
C MET A 63 8.69 -6.57 -10.38
N LYS A 64 8.57 -7.21 -11.53
CA LYS A 64 7.28 -7.65 -12.07
C LYS A 64 7.02 -9.08 -11.64
N PHE A 65 5.77 -9.39 -11.33
CA PHE A 65 5.37 -10.73 -10.93
C PHE A 65 4.18 -11.24 -11.75
N GLY A 66 4.24 -12.53 -12.07
CA GLY A 66 3.17 -13.29 -12.69
C GLY A 66 2.11 -13.73 -11.69
N GLU A 67 1.00 -14.25 -12.21
CA GLU A 67 -0.09 -14.80 -11.40
C GLU A 67 0.37 -15.97 -10.52
N ASP A 68 1.26 -16.83 -11.02
CA ASP A 68 1.80 -17.97 -10.29
C ASP A 68 2.64 -17.54 -9.07
N ALA A 69 3.51 -16.54 -9.25
CA ALA A 69 4.31 -15.98 -8.16
C ALA A 69 3.42 -15.24 -7.14
N PHE A 70 2.37 -14.56 -7.61
CA PHE A 70 1.41 -13.89 -6.74
C PHE A 70 0.66 -14.90 -5.86
N ILE A 71 0.06 -15.93 -6.46
CA ILE A 71 -0.68 -16.97 -5.72
C ILE A 71 0.22 -17.63 -4.68
N HIS A 72 1.42 -18.05 -5.08
CA HIS A 72 2.38 -18.66 -4.16
C HIS A 72 2.73 -17.73 -2.99
N GLY A 73 2.93 -16.44 -3.26
CA GLY A 73 3.17 -15.43 -2.22
C GLY A 73 1.99 -15.30 -1.26
N MET A 74 0.76 -15.21 -1.78
CA MET A 74 -0.47 -15.06 -1.02
C MET A 74 -0.78 -16.27 -0.13
N GLU A 75 -0.56 -17.49 -0.63
CA GLU A 75 -0.69 -18.74 0.12
C GLU A 75 0.28 -18.78 1.30
N ASN A 76 1.54 -18.39 1.08
CA ASN A 76 2.57 -18.39 2.13
C ASN A 76 2.27 -17.39 3.26
N ILE A 77 1.60 -16.27 2.95
CA ILE A 77 1.21 -15.26 3.96
C ILE A 77 -0.20 -15.49 4.53
N GLY A 78 -0.94 -16.47 4.00
CA GLY A 78 -2.31 -16.77 4.43
C GLY A 78 -3.33 -15.68 4.07
N CYS A 79 -3.14 -14.99 2.95
CA CYS A 79 -4.07 -13.96 2.47
C CYS A 79 -4.87 -14.45 1.25
N GLU A 80 -6.12 -14.01 1.15
CA GLU A 80 -7.04 -14.40 0.06
C GLU A 80 -6.96 -13.43 -1.13
N PHE A 81 -6.82 -12.13 -0.88
CA PHE A 81 -6.72 -11.12 -1.93
C PHE A 81 -5.82 -9.95 -1.50
N MET A 82 -5.26 -9.25 -2.48
CA MET A 82 -4.45 -8.05 -2.29
C MET A 82 -5.16 -6.87 -2.94
N ILE A 83 -5.41 -5.82 -2.17
CA ILE A 83 -5.81 -4.51 -2.70
C ILE A 83 -4.56 -3.65 -2.79
N ARG A 84 -4.31 -3.10 -3.97
CA ARG A 84 -3.18 -2.19 -4.23
C ARG A 84 -3.57 -1.08 -5.19
N ASP A 85 -2.79 -0.02 -5.18
CA ASP A 85 -2.82 1.09 -6.14
C ASP A 85 -1.60 0.96 -7.09
N HIS A 86 -1.19 2.06 -7.75
CA HIS A 86 0.05 2.27 -8.53
C HIS A 86 -0.10 2.22 -10.06
N GLN A 87 -1.18 1.65 -10.59
CA GLN A 87 -1.46 1.59 -12.02
C GLN A 87 -2.85 2.19 -12.29
N VAL A 88 -2.91 3.09 -13.27
CA VAL A 88 -4.15 3.75 -13.76
C VAL A 88 -4.87 2.84 -14.75
#